data_AF-A0A498MB88-F1
#
_entry.id   AF-A0A498MB88-F1
#
_cell.length_a   1.000
_cell.length_b   1.000
_cell.length_c   1.000
_cell.angle_alpha   90.00
_cell.angle_beta   90.00
_cell.angle_gamma   90.00
#
_symmetry.space_group_name_H-M   'P 1'
#
loop_
_entity.id
_entity.type
_entity.pdbx_description
1 polymer ?
#
loop_
_entity_poly.entity_id
_entity_poly.type
_entity_poly.pdbx_seq_one_letter_code
_entity_poly.pdbx_strand_id
1 'polypeptide(L)'
;MRKLLAKRRNVEGKLERRDIIKDYSDYGFQTYAPLSRIGQIPDRNSNRNVVKSHFLSTYEGLLELEAGLSPSVMEPRIKAPRPKVTKGFISRSARRELELMKTHQALKEEKGCVMEKKPLRFLFKTEKPVPRPPTPAVEDPPEGDEERELAIIFLQKVLRGRSTQNQMFEGKQRRLELIQELRTTHALQKEEQDKKEAEKQVTLALQRQRDTQSERASQIESNIAGLSGGVIVDMLDFLSKELVRLQEERRMHAFTLLAERDRRIREAEESGRRQIEERRRREEDEIFKQAVKVHQDTVDMYLEDVILGSINQTADAQAREEIHRKAEELNNITYAIEETRNSQQSEEIVAELVYRFLIPEVQKSAVKERVRQSQKRHLQAARSVISGSPGSSAVSQPPFPSDRASSAVLNDILSQVEEAVPRTVTPRDPGPTQNSLTSDPTADTPNGNGKHAD
;
A
#
# COMPACT_ATOMS: atom_id res chain seq x y z
N MET A 1 29.89 -22.84 8.64
CA MET A 1 29.48 -21.41 8.52
C MET A 1 29.95 -20.51 9.66
N ARG A 2 29.45 -20.61 10.91
CA ARG A 2 29.70 -19.60 11.98
C ARG A 2 31.20 -19.25 12.22
N LYS A 3 32.10 -20.25 12.26
CA LYS A 3 33.56 -20.04 12.40
C LYS A 3 34.19 -19.30 11.20
N LEU A 4 33.69 -19.51 9.98
CA LEU A 4 34.14 -18.80 8.78
C LEU A 4 33.69 -17.32 8.81
N LEU A 5 32.47 -17.04 9.25
CA LEU A 5 31.98 -15.66 9.42
C LEU A 5 32.79 -14.89 10.47
N ALA A 6 33.20 -15.54 11.56
CA ALA A 6 34.08 -14.92 12.56
C ALA A 6 35.47 -14.60 11.98
N LYS A 7 36.10 -15.55 11.26
CA LYS A 7 37.37 -15.30 10.55
C LYS A 7 37.24 -14.21 9.47
N ARG A 8 36.08 -14.09 8.81
CA ARG A 8 35.78 -13.03 7.83
C ARG A 8 35.59 -11.64 8.48
N ARG A 9 35.42 -11.53 9.80
CA ARG A 9 35.40 -10.20 10.45
C ARG A 9 36.82 -9.63 10.61
N ASN A 10 37.80 -10.47 10.95
CA ASN A 10 39.21 -10.06 11.07
C ASN A 10 40.02 -10.57 9.87
N VAL A 11 39.61 -10.21 8.64
CA VAL A 11 40.31 -10.59 7.39
C VAL A 11 41.77 -10.15 7.40
N GLU A 12 42.03 -8.96 7.95
CA GLU A 12 43.37 -8.35 7.98
C GLU A 12 44.32 -8.98 9.02
N GLY A 13 43.88 -9.95 9.81
CA GLY A 13 44.71 -10.64 10.82
C GLY A 13 45.21 -9.78 11.98
N LYS A 14 44.83 -8.49 12.03
CA LYS A 14 45.23 -7.55 13.08
C LYS A 14 44.69 -8.01 14.45
N LEU A 15 45.59 -8.05 15.44
CA LEU A 15 45.22 -8.27 16.84
C LEU A 15 44.50 -7.03 17.38
N GLU A 16 43.18 -7.09 17.45
CA GLU A 16 42.37 -6.06 18.09
C GLU A 16 42.70 -6.01 19.59
N ARG A 17 42.94 -4.81 20.11
CA ARG A 17 43.16 -4.62 21.54
C ARG A 17 41.83 -4.83 22.28
N ARG A 18 41.84 -5.70 23.29
CA ARG A 18 40.69 -6.01 24.14
C ARG A 18 40.03 -4.74 24.68
N ASP A 19 38.75 -4.54 24.36
CA ASP A 19 37.96 -3.40 24.83
C ASP A 19 37.21 -3.78 26.12
N ILE A 20 37.76 -3.34 27.25
CA ILE A 20 37.23 -3.66 28.58
C ILE A 20 35.81 -3.12 28.75
N ILE A 21 35.47 -1.96 28.18
CA ILE A 21 34.14 -1.36 28.40
C ILE A 21 33.06 -2.24 27.76
N LYS A 22 33.33 -2.72 26.54
CA LYS A 22 32.43 -3.62 25.79
C LYS A 22 32.31 -5.00 26.44
N ASP A 23 33.40 -5.53 26.96
CA ASP A 23 33.42 -6.79 27.71
C ASP A 23 32.58 -6.76 29.00
N TYR A 24 32.36 -5.56 29.57
CA TYR A 24 31.53 -5.37 30.77
C TYR A 24 30.13 -4.81 30.44
N SER A 25 29.86 -4.28 29.24
CA SER A 25 28.48 -3.96 28.81
C SER A 25 27.70 -5.22 28.44
N ASP A 26 28.37 -6.18 27.82
CA ASP A 26 27.72 -7.39 27.30
C ASP A 26 27.69 -8.48 28.37
N TYR A 27 26.58 -8.64 29.09
CA TYR A 27 26.39 -9.75 30.05
C TYR A 27 26.58 -11.15 29.43
N GLY A 28 26.41 -11.25 28.11
CA GLY A 28 26.74 -12.43 27.32
C GLY A 28 28.24 -12.62 27.03
N PHE A 29 29.15 -11.88 27.66
CA PHE A 29 30.60 -11.99 27.50
C PHE A 29 31.27 -12.94 28.52
N GLN A 30 32.57 -13.19 28.33
CA GLN A 30 33.41 -14.10 29.13
C GLN A 30 33.62 -13.65 30.59
N THR A 31 33.48 -12.35 30.85
CA THR A 31 33.60 -11.68 32.17
C THR A 31 32.60 -12.19 33.20
N TYR A 32 31.32 -12.31 32.81
CA TYR A 32 30.23 -12.70 33.71
C TYR A 32 29.99 -14.22 33.80
N ALA A 33 30.46 -14.99 32.81
CA ALA A 33 30.35 -16.45 32.78
C ALA A 33 31.71 -17.15 32.54
N PRO A 34 32.74 -16.94 33.38
CA PRO A 34 34.07 -17.49 33.17
C PRO A 34 34.11 -19.03 33.31
N LEU A 35 33.29 -19.58 34.22
CA LEU A 35 33.23 -21.02 34.48
C LEU A 35 32.81 -21.81 33.23
N SER A 36 31.67 -21.47 32.63
CA SER A 36 31.10 -22.19 31.48
C SER A 36 31.85 -21.97 30.16
N ARG A 37 32.84 -21.06 30.12
CA ARG A 37 33.53 -20.64 28.88
C ARG A 37 35.04 -20.86 28.87
N ILE A 38 35.69 -20.74 30.03
CA ILE A 38 37.14 -20.98 30.21
C ILE A 38 37.37 -22.26 31.03
N GLY A 39 36.38 -22.70 31.83
CA GLY A 39 36.61 -23.67 32.92
C GLY A 39 37.29 -23.03 34.14
N GLN A 40 37.37 -21.69 34.20
CA GLN A 40 38.02 -20.98 35.28
C GLN A 40 37.00 -20.66 36.39
N ILE A 41 37.12 -21.37 37.52
CA ILE A 41 36.41 -21.05 38.75
C ILE A 41 37.10 -19.83 39.38
N PRO A 42 36.44 -18.66 39.52
CA PRO A 42 37.06 -17.47 40.11
C PRO A 42 37.48 -17.70 41.56
N ASP A 43 36.73 -18.53 42.28
CA ASP A 43 36.91 -18.81 43.71
C ASP A 43 37.97 -19.89 44.02
N ARG A 44 38.65 -20.45 43.00
CA ARG A 44 39.60 -21.58 43.16
C ARG A 44 40.73 -21.32 44.18
N ASN A 45 41.09 -20.05 44.38
CA ASN A 45 42.13 -19.61 45.30
C ASN A 45 41.59 -18.73 46.45
N SER A 46 40.28 -18.73 46.73
CA SER A 46 39.67 -17.86 47.75
C SER A 46 40.35 -17.98 49.13
N ASN A 47 40.67 -19.21 49.55
CA ASN A 47 41.43 -19.52 50.76
C ASN A 47 42.82 -18.84 50.85
N ARG A 48 43.45 -18.47 49.73
CA ARG A 48 44.74 -17.75 49.70
C ARG A 48 44.57 -16.24 49.94
N ASN A 49 43.38 -15.70 49.72
CA ASN A 49 43.05 -14.30 49.92
C ASN A 49 42.42 -14.04 51.31
N VAL A 50 42.18 -15.08 52.11
CA VAL A 50 41.76 -14.93 53.52
C VAL A 50 42.97 -14.45 54.31
N VAL A 51 43.06 -13.13 54.52
CA VAL A 51 44.14 -12.47 55.26
C VAL A 51 44.05 -12.81 56.76
N LYS A 52 44.63 -13.95 57.14
CA LYS A 52 44.87 -14.31 58.55
C LYS A 52 46.17 -13.64 59.00
N SER A 53 46.05 -12.44 59.55
CA SER A 53 47.19 -11.65 60.01
C SER A 53 47.23 -11.59 61.53
N HIS A 54 48.34 -12.01 62.14
CA HIS A 54 48.59 -11.83 63.58
C HIS A 54 48.58 -10.36 64.01
N PHE A 55 48.88 -9.44 63.07
CA PHE A 55 48.82 -8.00 63.30
C PHE A 55 47.40 -7.46 63.52
N LEU A 56 46.35 -8.23 63.20
CA LEU A 56 44.94 -7.81 63.34
C LEU A 56 44.23 -8.48 64.53
N SER A 57 44.79 -9.57 65.08
CA SER A 57 44.21 -10.30 66.22
C SER A 57 44.65 -9.78 67.59
N THR A 58 45.73 -8.98 67.63
CA THR A 58 46.49 -8.73 68.85
C THR A 58 46.91 -7.26 68.90
N TYR A 59 46.79 -6.61 70.06
CA TYR A 59 47.11 -5.18 70.21
C TYR A 59 48.58 -4.86 69.92
N GLU A 60 49.51 -5.70 70.37
CA GLU A 60 50.94 -5.55 70.07
C GLU A 60 51.21 -5.57 68.56
N GLY A 61 50.50 -6.43 67.83
CA GLY A 61 50.60 -6.52 66.37
C GLY A 61 50.05 -5.30 65.63
N LEU A 62 49.11 -4.55 66.22
CA LEU A 62 48.67 -3.25 65.68
C LEU A 62 49.75 -2.18 65.82
N LEU A 63 50.48 -2.17 66.95
CA LEU A 63 51.60 -1.24 67.18
C LEU A 63 52.80 -1.54 66.27
N GLU A 64 53.13 -2.83 66.06
CA GLU A 64 54.16 -3.23 65.08
C GLU A 64 53.78 -2.81 63.65
N LEU A 65 52.49 -2.92 63.30
CA LEU A 65 51.99 -2.51 61.99
C LEU A 65 51.99 -0.99 61.83
N GLU A 66 51.64 -0.23 62.87
CA GLU A 66 51.76 1.23 62.89
C GLU A 66 53.22 1.68 62.70
N ALA A 67 54.16 1.09 63.44
CA ALA A 67 55.59 1.39 63.32
C ALA A 67 56.19 0.98 61.96
N GLY A 68 55.64 -0.07 61.32
CA GLY A 68 56.05 -0.52 60.00
C GLY A 68 55.53 0.33 58.83
N LEU A 69 54.54 1.19 59.04
CA LEU A 69 53.99 2.07 58.01
C LEU A 69 54.86 3.33 57.84
N SER A 70 55.37 3.55 56.63
CA SER A 70 56.14 4.76 56.34
C SER A 70 55.30 6.03 56.58
N PRO A 71 55.90 7.15 57.07
CA PRO A 71 55.18 8.43 57.28
C PRO A 71 54.39 8.93 56.06
N SER A 72 54.82 8.56 54.86
CA SER A 72 54.13 8.78 53.59
C SER A 72 52.70 8.20 53.49
N VAL A 73 52.30 7.32 54.41
CA VAL A 73 50.93 6.76 54.49
C VAL A 73 50.07 7.55 55.49
N MET A 74 50.70 8.07 56.55
CA MET A 74 50.06 8.95 57.54
C MET A 74 49.83 10.37 57.01
N GLU A 75 50.69 10.86 56.11
CA GLU A 75 50.57 12.19 55.51
C GLU A 75 49.67 12.21 54.25
N PRO A 76 48.69 13.13 54.14
CA PRO A 76 47.80 13.22 52.99
C PRO A 76 48.51 13.72 51.72
N ARG A 77 48.83 12.81 50.80
CA ARG A 77 49.47 13.13 49.52
C ARG A 77 48.51 13.69 48.47
N ILE A 78 48.28 15.00 48.51
CA ILE A 78 47.52 15.73 47.47
C ILE A 78 48.32 15.80 46.16
N LYS A 79 48.08 14.87 45.24
CA LYS A 79 48.63 14.89 43.87
C LYS A 79 47.66 15.61 42.91
N ALA A 80 47.89 16.89 42.67
CA ALA A 80 47.17 17.62 41.62
C ALA A 80 47.42 16.97 40.24
N PRO A 81 46.37 16.82 39.39
CA PRO A 81 46.52 16.21 38.07
C PRO A 81 47.43 17.07 37.19
N ARG A 82 48.51 16.48 36.66
CA ARG A 82 49.41 17.18 35.73
C ARG A 82 48.66 17.46 34.42
N PRO A 83 48.60 18.71 33.93
CA PRO A 83 47.95 19.01 32.66
C PRO A 83 48.71 18.32 31.51
N LYS A 84 47.95 17.78 30.55
CA LYS A 84 48.53 17.15 29.35
C LYS A 84 49.25 18.21 28.52
N VAL A 85 50.57 18.06 28.33
CA VAL A 85 51.37 18.97 27.51
C VAL A 85 51.01 18.74 26.04
N THR A 86 50.22 19.65 25.47
CA THR A 86 49.96 19.70 24.03
C THR A 86 51.20 20.19 23.30
N LYS A 87 51.69 19.39 22.35
CA LYS A 87 52.85 19.75 21.51
C LYS A 87 52.47 20.93 20.61
N GLY A 88 52.87 22.14 21.00
CA GLY A 88 52.60 23.37 20.24
C GLY A 88 52.54 24.65 21.09
N PHE A 89 52.26 24.57 22.39
CA PHE A 89 52.26 25.74 23.27
C PHE A 89 53.57 25.89 24.06
N ILE A 90 54.15 27.08 24.00
CA ILE A 90 55.26 27.50 24.89
C ILE A 90 54.74 27.50 26.33
N SER A 91 55.47 26.90 27.25
CA SER A 91 55.06 26.84 28.66
C SER A 91 54.99 28.25 29.27
N ARG A 92 54.13 28.43 30.29
CA ARG A 92 53.96 29.74 30.95
C ARG A 92 55.27 30.27 31.57
N SER A 93 56.18 29.38 31.99
CA SER A 93 57.53 29.75 32.43
C SER A 93 58.41 30.23 31.27
N ALA A 94 58.50 29.47 30.19
CA ALA A 94 59.31 29.83 29.02
C ALA A 94 58.83 31.12 28.33
N ARG A 95 57.51 31.39 28.35
CA ARG A 95 56.97 32.68 27.89
C ARG A 95 57.41 33.84 28.78
N ARG A 96 57.39 33.67 30.11
CA ARG A 96 57.88 34.68 31.07
C ARG A 96 59.38 34.91 30.92
N GLU A 97 60.17 33.87 30.67
CA GLU A 97 61.61 33.98 30.38
C GLU A 97 61.87 34.78 29.09
N LEU A 98 61.11 34.52 28.01
CA LEU A 98 61.19 35.29 26.77
C LEU A 98 60.84 36.77 26.98
N GLU A 99 59.79 37.05 27.77
CA GLU A 99 59.38 38.41 28.13
C GLU A 99 60.47 39.11 28.98
N LEU A 100 61.11 38.41 29.92
CA LEU A 100 62.24 38.91 30.71
C LEU A 100 63.51 39.17 29.87
N MET A 101 63.80 38.34 28.87
CA MET A 101 64.92 38.60 27.95
C MET A 101 64.68 39.86 27.12
N LYS A 102 63.45 40.05 26.62
CA LYS A 102 63.07 41.26 25.85
C LYS A 102 63.17 42.53 26.70
N THR A 103 62.69 42.52 27.94
CA THR A 103 62.81 43.69 28.82
C THR A 103 64.26 43.97 29.22
N HIS A 104 65.08 42.93 29.46
CA HIS A 104 66.51 43.10 29.71
C HIS A 104 67.26 43.69 28.52
N GLN A 105 66.89 43.30 27.30
CA GLN A 105 67.47 43.87 26.09
C GLN A 105 67.09 45.34 25.92
N ALA A 106 65.80 45.70 26.06
CA ALA A 106 65.35 47.09 26.01
C ALA A 106 66.05 47.96 27.08
N LEU A 107 66.18 47.47 28.32
CA LEU A 107 66.89 48.18 29.40
C LEU A 107 68.40 48.32 29.14
N LYS A 108 69.03 47.43 28.35
CA LYS A 108 70.42 47.60 27.90
C LYS A 108 70.53 48.68 26.83
N GLU A 109 69.60 48.71 25.88
CA GLU A 109 69.54 49.71 24.82
C GLU A 109 69.29 51.12 25.41
N GLU A 110 68.35 51.25 26.34
CA GLU A 110 68.11 52.50 27.09
C GLU A 110 69.32 52.95 27.93
N LYS A 111 70.03 52.01 28.57
CA LYS A 111 71.28 52.31 29.29
C LYS A 111 72.46 52.65 28.39
N GLY A 112 72.43 52.28 27.11
CA GLY A 112 73.37 52.77 26.11
C GLY A 112 73.13 54.24 25.74
N CYS A 113 71.87 54.69 25.77
CA CYS A 113 71.45 56.06 25.47
C CYS A 113 71.65 57.06 26.63
N VAL A 114 72.74 56.94 27.39
CA VAL A 114 73.17 58.01 28.30
C VAL A 114 73.78 59.14 27.47
N MET A 115 72.93 60.08 27.05
CA MET A 115 73.38 61.39 26.55
C MET A 115 74.21 62.07 27.65
N GLU A 116 75.52 62.23 27.41
CA GLU A 116 76.39 62.96 28.32
C GLU A 116 75.89 64.40 28.52
N LYS A 117 75.34 64.69 29.70
CA LYS A 117 74.91 66.03 30.06
C LYS A 117 76.13 66.91 30.31
N LYS A 118 76.66 67.51 29.24
CA LYS A 118 77.67 68.58 29.31
C LYS A 118 77.20 69.65 30.31
N PRO A 119 78.04 70.07 31.27
CA PRO A 119 77.64 71.04 32.29
C PRO A 119 77.29 72.39 31.64
N LEU A 120 76.08 72.89 31.94
CA LEU A 120 75.54 74.15 31.42
C LEU A 120 76.36 75.32 31.96
N ARG A 121 77.13 75.99 31.10
CA ARG A 121 77.97 77.13 31.50
C ARG A 121 77.27 78.50 31.41
N PHE A 122 76.06 78.56 30.85
CA PHE A 122 75.22 79.77 30.78
C PHE A 122 73.73 79.43 30.92
N LEU A 123 72.97 80.36 31.51
CA LEU A 123 71.51 80.29 31.62
C LEU A 123 70.86 80.58 30.25
N PHE A 124 70.47 79.52 29.53
CA PHE A 124 69.55 79.66 28.40
C PHE A 124 68.12 79.87 28.91
N LYS A 125 67.43 80.87 28.36
CA LYS A 125 66.02 81.12 28.63
C LYS A 125 65.19 80.09 27.86
N THR A 126 64.59 79.14 28.58
CA THR A 126 63.75 78.10 27.96
C THR A 126 62.51 78.74 27.34
N GLU A 127 62.37 78.64 26.02
CA GLU A 127 61.15 79.04 25.34
C GLU A 127 60.01 78.10 25.74
N LYS A 128 58.85 78.66 26.06
CA LYS A 128 57.66 77.84 26.35
C LYS A 128 57.21 77.18 25.04
N PRO A 129 56.93 75.86 25.02
CA PRO A 129 56.45 75.21 23.82
C PRO A 129 55.14 75.85 23.34
N VAL A 130 54.91 75.82 22.02
CA VAL A 130 53.71 76.35 21.37
C VAL A 130 52.45 75.87 22.12
N PRO A 131 51.49 76.75 22.45
CA PRO A 131 50.27 76.34 23.12
C PRO A 131 49.60 75.24 22.30
N ARG A 132 49.18 74.17 22.99
CA ARG A 132 48.47 73.06 22.35
C ARG A 132 47.21 73.61 21.68
N PRO A 133 46.77 73.06 20.54
CA PRO A 133 45.44 73.38 20.02
C PRO A 133 44.40 73.18 21.14
N PRO A 134 43.36 74.03 21.22
CA PRO A 134 42.34 73.87 22.24
C PRO A 134 41.79 72.45 22.18
N THR A 135 41.78 71.77 23.33
CA THR A 135 41.22 70.43 23.45
C THR A 135 39.80 70.44 22.89
N PRO A 136 39.40 69.50 22.01
CA PRO A 136 38.04 69.47 21.52
C PRO A 136 37.09 69.39 22.71
N ALA A 137 36.30 70.44 22.90
CA ALA A 137 35.26 70.46 23.91
C ALA A 137 34.18 69.46 23.48
N VAL A 138 33.82 68.56 24.39
CA VAL A 138 32.57 67.80 24.27
C VAL A 138 31.44 68.82 24.45
N GLU A 139 30.35 68.67 23.69
CA GLU A 139 29.17 69.53 23.87
C GLU A 139 28.69 69.42 25.32
N ASP A 140 28.53 70.56 25.99
CA ASP A 140 28.01 70.59 27.35
C ASP A 140 26.60 69.97 27.35
N PRO A 141 26.32 68.95 28.19
CA PRO A 141 25.03 68.29 28.20
C PRO A 141 23.90 69.30 28.55
N PRO A 142 22.69 69.11 28.01
CA PRO A 142 21.62 70.09 28.17
C PRO A 142 21.26 70.31 29.66
N GLU A 143 20.99 71.57 30.00
CA GLU A 143 20.74 72.01 31.38
C GLU A 143 19.68 71.12 32.07
N GLY A 144 20.10 70.45 33.15
CA GLY A 144 19.27 69.53 33.95
C GLY A 144 19.52 68.04 33.72
N ASP A 145 20.17 67.62 32.64
CA ASP A 145 20.58 66.20 32.49
C ASP A 145 21.74 65.85 33.43
N GLU A 146 22.65 66.78 33.73
CA GLU A 146 23.66 66.61 34.79
C GLU A 146 23.02 66.37 36.16
N GLU A 147 21.95 67.11 36.51
CA GLU A 147 21.26 66.93 37.79
C GLU A 147 20.57 65.56 37.86
N ARG A 148 20.02 65.08 36.75
CA ARG A 148 19.44 63.73 36.63
C ARG A 148 20.52 62.66 36.77
N GLU A 149 21.66 62.80 36.09
CA GLU A 149 22.78 61.88 36.21
C GLU A 149 23.35 61.86 37.63
N LEU A 150 23.50 63.02 38.27
CA LEU A 150 23.92 63.15 39.67
C LEU A 150 22.91 62.50 40.63
N ALA A 151 21.61 62.66 40.39
CA ALA A 151 20.55 61.99 41.16
C ALA A 151 20.56 60.46 40.95
N ILE A 152 20.79 59.98 39.72
CA ILE A 152 20.94 58.54 39.40
C ILE A 152 22.20 57.97 40.05
N ILE A 153 23.32 58.69 40.01
CA ILE A 153 24.58 58.32 40.67
C ILE A 153 24.39 58.30 42.19
N PHE A 154 23.66 59.26 42.77
CA PHE A 154 23.33 59.27 44.18
C PHE A 154 22.46 58.06 44.57
N LEU A 155 21.39 57.79 43.83
CA LEU A 155 20.54 56.60 44.03
C LEU A 155 21.36 55.31 43.91
N GLN A 156 22.25 55.21 42.92
CA GLN A 156 23.14 54.06 42.75
C GLN A 156 24.12 53.90 43.92
N LYS A 157 24.68 55.00 44.45
CA LYS A 157 25.52 55.00 45.66
C LYS A 157 24.74 54.55 46.89
N VAL A 158 23.50 55.04 47.07
CA VAL A 158 22.61 54.62 48.17
C VAL A 158 22.26 53.14 48.07
N LEU A 159 21.88 52.63 46.89
CA LEU A 159 21.56 51.22 46.68
C LEU A 159 22.78 50.30 46.90
N ARG A 160 23.96 50.68 46.39
CA ARG A 160 25.22 49.94 46.65
C ARG A 160 25.57 49.96 48.14
N GLY A 161 25.49 51.12 48.80
CA GLY A 161 25.72 51.25 50.23
C GLY A 161 24.72 50.47 51.09
N ARG A 162 23.45 50.45 50.70
CA ARG A 162 22.41 49.69 51.40
C ARG A 162 22.57 48.18 51.20
N SER A 163 22.99 47.76 50.01
CA SER A 163 23.36 46.36 49.73
C SER A 163 24.53 45.89 50.61
N THR A 164 25.61 46.66 50.71
CA THR A 164 26.74 46.33 51.59
C THR A 164 26.37 46.39 53.08
N GLN A 165 25.51 47.32 53.49
CA GLN A 165 24.94 47.34 54.85
C GLN A 165 24.10 46.10 55.16
N ASN A 166 23.22 45.68 54.24
CA ASN A 166 22.40 44.48 54.44
C ASN A 166 23.27 43.21 54.50
N GLN A 167 24.24 43.07 53.60
CA GLN A 167 25.22 41.96 53.64
C GLN A 167 26.02 41.95 54.96
N MET A 168 26.44 43.12 55.46
CA MET A 168 27.10 43.25 56.76
C MET A 168 26.15 42.89 57.91
N PHE A 169 24.90 43.33 57.86
CA PHE A 169 23.90 43.05 58.91
C PHE A 169 23.56 41.56 58.97
N GLU A 170 23.33 40.91 57.82
CA GLU A 170 23.18 39.46 57.74
C GLU A 170 24.43 38.73 58.24
N GLY A 171 25.63 39.16 57.82
CA GLY A 171 26.89 38.59 58.28
C GLY A 171 27.09 38.72 59.80
N LYS A 172 26.65 39.85 60.38
CA LYS A 172 26.62 40.08 61.82
C LYS A 172 25.59 39.18 62.51
N GLN A 173 24.37 39.05 61.98
CA GLN A 173 23.32 38.20 62.55
C GLN A 173 23.74 36.72 62.55
N ARG A 174 24.27 36.21 61.43
CA ARG A 174 24.78 34.83 61.31
C ARG A 174 25.95 34.52 62.26
N ARG A 175 26.65 35.54 62.76
CA ARG A 175 27.79 35.42 63.70
C ARG A 175 27.49 36.02 65.07
N LEU A 176 26.24 36.37 65.37
CA LEU A 176 25.89 37.13 66.56
C LEU A 176 26.18 36.34 67.84
N GLU A 177 25.87 35.04 67.82
CA GLU A 177 26.14 34.09 68.90
C GLU A 177 27.66 33.99 69.17
N LEU A 178 28.48 33.77 68.12
CA LEU A 178 29.95 33.80 68.21
C LEU A 178 30.50 35.15 68.73
N ILE A 179 29.89 36.27 68.35
CA ILE A 179 30.26 37.60 68.85
C ILE A 179 29.91 37.75 70.33
N GLN A 180 28.83 37.14 70.81
CA GLN A 180 28.49 37.11 72.24
C GLN A 180 29.48 36.24 73.02
N GLU A 181 29.84 35.05 72.52
CA GLU A 181 30.87 34.19 73.12
C GLU A 181 32.23 34.88 73.25
N LEU A 182 32.68 35.57 72.19
CA LEU A 182 33.96 36.30 72.21
C LEU A 182 33.91 37.55 73.11
N ARG A 183 32.71 38.08 73.41
CA ARG A 183 32.53 39.21 74.35
C ARG A 183 32.47 38.76 75.81
N THR A 184 31.97 37.56 76.08
CA THR A 184 31.92 37.02 77.45
C THR A 184 33.31 36.58 77.95
N THR A 185 34.29 36.32 77.08
CA THR A 185 35.65 35.95 77.54
C THR A 185 36.48 37.09 78.15
N HIS A 186 36.10 38.36 77.98
CA HIS A 186 36.88 39.51 78.46
C HIS A 186 36.28 40.13 79.75
N ALA A 187 36.72 39.69 80.93
CA ALA A 187 36.47 40.34 82.22
C ALA A 187 37.74 40.39 83.08
N LEU A 188 37.93 41.50 83.81
CA LEU A 188 39.10 41.75 84.66
C LEU A 188 38.84 41.46 86.14
N GLN A 189 37.59 41.53 86.59
CA GLN A 189 37.19 41.23 87.97
C GLN A 189 36.60 39.82 88.08
N LYS A 190 36.81 39.14 89.22
CA LYS A 190 36.34 37.75 89.43
C LYS A 190 34.81 37.62 89.37
N GLU A 191 34.08 38.51 90.05
CA GLU A 191 32.60 38.50 90.01
C GLU A 191 32.03 38.78 88.61
N GLU A 192 32.77 39.44 87.74
CA GLU A 192 32.40 39.63 86.33
C GLU A 192 32.74 38.40 85.48
N GLN A 193 33.75 37.62 85.85
CA GLN A 193 34.11 36.36 85.20
C GLN A 193 33.01 35.32 85.47
N ASP A 194 32.61 35.12 86.73
CA ASP A 194 31.55 34.16 87.09
C ASP A 194 30.22 34.44 86.35
N LYS A 195 29.83 35.72 86.26
CA LYS A 195 28.62 36.16 85.52
C LYS A 195 28.74 35.85 84.03
N LYS A 196 29.90 36.10 83.41
CA LYS A 196 30.13 35.83 81.99
C LYS A 196 30.30 34.34 81.67
N GLU A 197 30.79 33.54 82.62
CA GLU A 197 30.79 32.08 82.49
C GLU A 197 29.36 31.53 82.50
N ALA A 198 28.48 32.05 83.36
CA ALA A 198 27.05 31.71 83.33
C ALA A 198 26.39 32.13 82.00
N GLU A 199 26.62 33.35 81.52
CA GLU A 199 26.15 33.82 80.21
C GLU A 199 26.64 32.92 79.06
N LYS A 200 27.92 32.53 79.08
CA LYS A 200 28.54 31.62 78.09
C LYS A 200 27.93 30.21 78.12
N GLN A 201 27.58 29.69 79.30
CA GLN A 201 26.88 28.41 79.42
C GLN A 201 25.47 28.49 78.80
N VAL A 202 24.77 29.61 78.99
CA VAL A 202 23.46 29.86 78.37
C VAL A 202 23.56 29.98 76.84
N THR A 203 24.55 30.69 76.30
CA THR A 203 24.72 30.78 74.83
C THR A 203 25.05 29.43 74.19
N LEU A 204 25.92 28.62 74.83
CA LEU A 204 26.24 27.27 74.38
C LEU A 204 25.04 26.30 74.46
N ALA A 205 24.16 26.47 75.45
CA ALA A 205 22.92 25.69 75.54
C ALA A 205 21.93 26.05 74.41
N LEU A 206 21.79 27.35 74.11
CA LEU A 206 20.97 27.86 73.01
C LEU A 206 21.46 27.38 71.64
N GLN A 207 22.77 27.38 71.39
CA GLN A 207 23.35 26.82 70.16
C GLN A 207 23.02 25.35 69.98
N ARG A 208 23.26 24.50 71.00
CA ARG A 208 22.93 23.07 70.95
C ARG A 208 21.44 22.83 70.67
N GLN A 209 20.57 23.66 71.25
CA GLN A 209 19.14 23.61 70.96
C GLN A 209 18.83 24.00 69.50
N ARG A 210 19.51 25.03 68.97
CA ARG A 210 19.36 25.49 67.58
C ARG A 210 19.87 24.46 66.57
N ASP A 211 21.02 23.85 66.84
CA ASP A 211 21.62 22.82 65.98
C ASP A 211 20.70 21.59 65.89
N THR A 212 20.21 21.08 67.04
CA THR A 212 19.25 19.97 67.04
C THR A 212 17.90 20.32 66.38
N GLN A 213 17.47 21.59 66.39
CA GLN A 213 16.32 22.05 65.60
C GLN A 213 16.62 22.10 64.10
N SER A 214 17.82 22.55 63.71
CA SER A 214 18.29 22.59 62.32
C SER A 214 18.42 21.19 61.71
N GLU A 215 18.98 20.24 62.46
CA GLU A 215 19.05 18.82 62.08
C GLU A 215 17.65 18.21 61.91
N ARG A 216 16.73 18.47 62.84
CA ARG A 216 15.34 18.01 62.71
C ARG A 216 14.64 18.63 61.50
N ALA A 217 14.87 19.93 61.25
CA ALA A 217 14.31 20.61 60.08
C ALA A 217 14.83 20.01 58.77
N SER A 218 16.13 19.75 58.65
CA SER A 218 16.72 19.14 57.44
C SER A 218 16.29 17.69 57.24
N GLN A 219 16.08 16.93 58.31
CA GLN A 219 15.47 15.58 58.25
C GLN A 219 14.02 15.64 57.76
N ILE A 220 13.21 16.59 58.27
CA ILE A 220 11.83 16.80 57.82
C ILE A 220 11.80 17.22 56.35
N GLU A 221 12.65 18.16 55.93
CA GLU A 221 12.76 18.61 54.54
C GLU A 221 13.18 17.47 53.60
N SER A 222 14.17 16.65 53.99
CA SER A 222 14.57 15.45 53.26
C SER A 222 13.43 14.44 53.10
N ASN A 223 12.64 14.22 54.16
CA ASN A 223 11.48 13.32 54.10
C ASN A 223 10.37 13.89 53.21
N ILE A 224 10.09 15.20 53.27
CA ILE A 224 9.12 15.87 52.39
C ILE A 224 9.58 15.81 50.93
N ALA A 225 10.86 16.05 50.65
CA ALA A 225 11.45 15.92 49.32
C ALA A 225 11.36 14.48 48.79
N GLY A 226 11.59 13.48 49.64
CA GLY A 226 11.42 12.06 49.28
C GLY A 226 9.97 11.70 48.94
N LEU A 227 9.00 12.10 49.79
CA LEU A 227 7.58 11.81 49.58
C LEU A 227 7.02 12.53 48.34
N SER A 228 7.32 13.82 48.18
CA SER A 228 6.90 14.60 47.00
C SER A 228 7.57 14.09 45.72
N GLY A 229 8.86 13.73 45.78
CA GLY A 229 9.57 13.08 44.69
C GLY A 229 8.92 11.77 44.25
N GLY A 230 8.51 10.92 45.21
CA GLY A 230 7.77 9.68 44.93
C GLY A 230 6.47 9.93 44.17
N VAL A 231 5.62 10.84 44.68
CA VAL A 231 4.34 11.19 44.02
C VAL A 231 4.55 11.77 42.61
N ILE A 232 5.60 12.57 42.40
CA ILE A 232 5.95 13.09 41.07
C ILE A 232 6.41 11.97 40.14
N VAL A 233 7.23 11.02 40.62
CA VAL A 233 7.68 9.85 39.83
C VAL A 233 6.49 8.98 39.44
N ASP A 234 5.59 8.64 40.37
CA ASP A 234 4.41 7.82 40.10
C ASP A 234 3.46 8.50 39.08
N MET A 235 3.28 9.82 39.21
CA MET A 235 2.48 10.62 38.26
C MET A 235 3.10 10.65 36.85
N LEU A 236 4.42 10.84 36.75
CA LEU A 236 5.13 10.86 35.47
C LEU A 236 5.16 9.47 34.82
N ASP A 237 5.34 8.41 35.60
CA ASP A 237 5.29 7.02 35.13
C ASP A 237 3.88 6.68 34.61
N PHE A 238 2.82 7.03 35.35
CA PHE A 238 1.44 6.90 34.88
C PHE A 238 1.18 7.65 33.56
N LEU A 239 1.58 8.92 33.47
CA LEU A 239 1.43 9.72 32.24
C LEU A 239 2.23 9.13 31.07
N SER A 240 3.41 8.56 31.33
CA SER A 240 4.22 7.90 30.30
C SER A 240 3.55 6.63 29.76
N LYS A 241 2.93 5.83 30.64
CA LYS A 241 2.19 4.61 30.29
C LYS A 241 0.94 4.92 29.48
N GLU A 242 0.14 5.90 29.91
CA GLU A 242 -1.04 6.33 29.15
C GLU A 242 -0.67 6.96 27.80
N LEU A 243 0.47 7.66 27.69
CA LEU A 243 0.99 8.15 26.42
C LEU A 243 1.34 6.98 25.47
N VAL A 244 2.10 5.99 25.94
CA VAL A 244 2.43 4.79 25.13
C VAL A 244 1.17 4.04 24.74
N ARG A 245 0.25 3.82 25.68
CA ARG A 245 -1.05 3.19 25.42
C ARG A 245 -1.84 3.93 24.32
N LEU A 246 -1.94 5.26 24.37
CA LEU A 246 -2.63 6.05 23.35
C LEU A 246 -1.94 5.97 21.97
N GLN A 247 -0.62 5.83 21.92
CA GLN A 247 0.10 5.57 20.67
C GLN A 247 -0.19 4.17 20.12
N GLU A 248 -0.24 3.16 20.98
CA GLU A 248 -0.58 1.78 20.62
C GLU A 248 -2.03 1.67 20.15
N GLU A 249 -3.00 2.28 20.84
CA GLU A 249 -4.41 2.33 20.43
C GLU A 249 -4.57 2.94 19.03
N ARG A 250 -3.90 4.07 18.74
CA ARG A 250 -3.89 4.68 17.40
C ARG A 250 -3.27 3.77 16.34
N ARG A 251 -2.18 3.08 16.68
CA ARG A 251 -1.50 2.14 15.77
C ARG A 251 -2.36 0.92 15.47
N MET A 252 -3.02 0.36 16.49
CA MET A 252 -3.97 -0.75 16.34
C MET A 252 -5.18 -0.33 15.51
N HIS A 253 -5.73 0.87 15.74
CA HIS A 253 -6.82 1.41 14.93
C HIS A 253 -6.43 1.58 13.44
N ALA A 254 -5.22 2.07 13.15
CA ALA A 254 -4.71 2.13 11.79
C ALA A 254 -4.60 0.73 11.16
N PHE A 255 -4.15 -0.29 11.91
CA PHE A 255 -4.15 -1.67 11.42
C PHE A 255 -5.56 -2.24 11.20
N THR A 256 -6.55 -1.92 12.04
CA THR A 256 -7.93 -2.37 11.81
C THR A 256 -8.52 -1.76 10.54
N LEU A 257 -8.28 -0.47 10.26
CA LEU A 257 -8.75 0.19 9.05
C LEU A 257 -8.10 -0.39 7.77
N LEU A 258 -6.82 -0.74 7.82
CA LEU A 258 -6.14 -1.43 6.71
C LEU A 258 -6.69 -2.85 6.51
N ALA A 259 -6.86 -3.63 7.59
CA ALA A 259 -7.42 -4.97 7.52
C ALA A 259 -8.87 -4.99 7.01
N GLU A 260 -9.69 -4.01 7.39
CA GLU A 260 -11.03 -3.80 6.84
C GLU A 260 -11.00 -3.47 5.34
N ARG A 261 -10.08 -2.61 4.90
CA ARG A 261 -9.90 -2.30 3.48
C ARG A 261 -9.54 -3.56 2.69
N ASP A 262 -8.57 -4.32 3.17
CA ASP A 262 -8.13 -5.57 2.52
C ASP A 262 -9.21 -6.64 2.54
N ARG A 263 -10.10 -6.63 3.54
CA ARG A 263 -11.31 -7.46 3.57
C ARG A 263 -12.31 -7.02 2.50
N ARG A 264 -12.66 -5.74 2.44
CA ARG A 264 -13.59 -5.18 1.43
C ARG A 264 -13.10 -5.42 0.00
N ILE A 265 -11.79 -5.32 -0.25
CA ILE A 265 -11.18 -5.64 -1.55
C ILE A 265 -11.40 -7.12 -1.90
N ARG A 266 -11.11 -8.05 -0.98
CA ARG A 266 -11.36 -9.48 -1.20
C ARG A 266 -12.84 -9.82 -1.39
N GLU A 267 -13.74 -9.19 -0.63
CA GLU A 267 -15.19 -9.34 -0.81
C GLU A 267 -15.65 -8.80 -2.18
N ALA A 268 -15.05 -7.71 -2.68
CA ALA A 268 -15.30 -7.19 -4.03
C ALA A 268 -14.76 -8.12 -5.14
N GLU A 269 -13.56 -8.68 -4.97
CA GLU A 269 -12.99 -9.67 -5.89
C GLU A 269 -13.79 -10.97 -5.92
N GLU A 270 -14.21 -11.49 -4.76
CA GLU A 270 -15.05 -12.67 -4.66
C GLU A 270 -16.44 -12.44 -5.26
N SER A 271 -17.08 -11.30 -5.00
CA SER A 271 -18.39 -10.99 -5.60
C SER A 271 -18.29 -10.80 -7.12
N GLY A 272 -17.21 -10.21 -7.62
CA GLY A 272 -16.91 -10.17 -9.06
C GLY A 272 -16.76 -11.57 -9.68
N ARG A 273 -16.03 -12.48 -9.01
CA ARG A 273 -15.93 -13.89 -9.46
C ARG A 273 -17.27 -14.61 -9.43
N ARG A 274 -18.06 -14.46 -8.35
CA ARG A 274 -19.40 -15.06 -8.23
C ARG A 274 -20.34 -14.57 -9.33
N GLN A 275 -20.31 -13.29 -9.69
CA GLN A 275 -21.10 -12.76 -10.81
C GLN A 275 -20.72 -13.39 -12.16
N ILE A 276 -19.42 -13.60 -12.40
CA ILE A 276 -18.93 -14.28 -13.63
C ILE A 276 -19.36 -15.75 -13.64
N GLU A 277 -19.24 -16.46 -12.52
CA GLU A 277 -19.69 -17.85 -12.39
C GLU A 277 -21.22 -17.97 -12.54
N GLU A 278 -22.01 -17.07 -11.96
CA GLU A 278 -23.46 -17.04 -12.15
C GLU A 278 -23.86 -16.76 -13.59
N ARG A 279 -23.20 -15.80 -14.26
CA ARG A 279 -23.46 -15.57 -15.70
C ARG A 279 -23.16 -16.84 -16.49
N ARG A 280 -22.01 -17.47 -16.25
CA ARG A 280 -21.63 -18.71 -16.93
C ARG A 280 -22.63 -19.84 -16.70
N ARG A 281 -23.13 -20.01 -15.48
CA ARG A 281 -24.20 -20.99 -15.18
C ARG A 281 -25.49 -20.70 -15.94
N ARG A 282 -25.89 -19.43 -16.07
CA ARG A 282 -27.07 -19.04 -16.87
C ARG A 282 -26.87 -19.35 -18.36
N GLU A 283 -25.69 -19.07 -18.90
CA GLU A 283 -25.32 -19.43 -20.27
C GLU A 283 -25.33 -20.96 -20.47
N GLU A 284 -24.77 -21.73 -19.52
CA GLU A 284 -24.77 -23.19 -19.52
C GLU A 284 -26.20 -23.78 -19.38
N ASP A 285 -27.06 -23.19 -18.54
CA ASP A 285 -28.48 -23.56 -18.38
C ASP A 285 -29.30 -23.26 -19.65
N GLU A 286 -29.02 -22.15 -20.34
CA GLU A 286 -29.66 -21.81 -21.62
C GLU A 286 -29.24 -22.78 -22.73
N ILE A 287 -27.95 -23.11 -22.84
CA ILE A 287 -27.44 -24.13 -23.76
C ILE A 287 -28.06 -25.50 -23.43
N PHE A 288 -28.17 -25.87 -22.15
CA PHE A 288 -28.81 -27.12 -21.74
C PHE A 288 -30.29 -27.16 -22.13
N LYS A 289 -31.06 -26.09 -21.90
CA LYS A 289 -32.46 -25.98 -22.33
C LYS A 289 -32.61 -26.10 -23.85
N GLN A 290 -31.70 -25.50 -24.63
CA GLN A 290 -31.69 -25.62 -26.09
C GLN A 290 -31.39 -27.07 -26.52
N ALA A 291 -30.39 -27.73 -25.91
CA ALA A 291 -30.06 -29.12 -26.20
C ALA A 291 -31.21 -30.08 -25.85
N VAL A 292 -31.84 -29.91 -24.68
CA VAL A 292 -33.03 -30.68 -24.28
C VAL A 292 -34.19 -30.44 -25.25
N LYS A 293 -34.42 -29.20 -25.70
CA LYS A 293 -35.44 -28.92 -26.70
C LYS A 293 -35.13 -29.63 -28.02
N VAL A 294 -33.92 -29.52 -28.56
CA VAL A 294 -33.52 -30.22 -29.80
C VAL A 294 -33.67 -31.73 -29.65
N HIS A 295 -33.34 -32.31 -28.50
CA HIS A 295 -33.57 -33.73 -28.24
C HIS A 295 -35.06 -34.09 -28.19
N GLN A 296 -35.90 -33.27 -27.57
CA GLN A 296 -37.36 -33.46 -27.58
C GLN A 296 -37.90 -33.36 -29.01
N ASP A 297 -37.57 -32.31 -29.74
CA ASP A 297 -37.96 -32.11 -31.15
C ASP A 297 -37.49 -33.30 -32.03
N THR A 298 -36.31 -33.89 -31.74
CA THR A 298 -35.79 -35.08 -32.45
C THR A 298 -36.54 -36.36 -32.09
N VAL A 299 -36.89 -36.55 -30.81
CA VAL A 299 -37.70 -37.69 -30.35
C VAL A 299 -39.10 -37.60 -30.94
N ASP A 300 -39.71 -36.42 -30.93
CA ASP A 300 -41.04 -36.18 -31.48
C ASP A 300 -41.06 -36.43 -33.00
N MET A 301 -40.07 -35.95 -33.75
CA MET A 301 -39.90 -36.26 -35.18
C MET A 301 -39.75 -37.76 -35.44
N TYR A 302 -38.93 -38.46 -34.66
CA TYR A 302 -38.75 -39.91 -34.81
C TYR A 302 -40.03 -40.69 -34.49
N LEU A 303 -40.79 -40.27 -33.46
CA LEU A 303 -42.08 -40.85 -33.13
C LEU A 303 -43.11 -40.57 -34.23
N GLU A 304 -43.14 -39.36 -34.79
CA GLU A 304 -43.98 -38.99 -35.92
C GLU A 304 -43.67 -39.85 -37.15
N ASP A 305 -42.40 -40.02 -37.53
CA ASP A 305 -41.97 -40.89 -38.63
C ASP A 305 -42.39 -42.35 -38.42
N VAL A 306 -42.24 -42.90 -37.22
CA VAL A 306 -42.66 -44.27 -36.88
C VAL A 306 -44.19 -44.41 -36.92
N ILE A 307 -44.92 -43.44 -36.38
CA ILE A 307 -46.39 -43.41 -36.38
C ILE A 307 -46.91 -43.31 -37.81
N LEU A 308 -46.46 -42.31 -38.59
CA LEU A 308 -46.82 -42.15 -40.00
C LEU A 308 -46.44 -43.37 -40.84
N GLY A 309 -45.26 -43.96 -40.60
CA GLY A 309 -44.84 -45.20 -41.23
C GLY A 309 -45.81 -46.36 -40.96
N SER A 310 -46.25 -46.53 -39.72
CA SER A 310 -47.22 -47.58 -39.34
C SER A 310 -48.64 -47.30 -39.85
N ILE A 311 -49.07 -46.03 -39.87
CA ILE A 311 -50.35 -45.60 -40.44
C ILE A 311 -50.36 -45.85 -41.95
N ASN A 312 -49.30 -45.49 -42.66
CA ASN A 312 -49.20 -45.74 -44.10
C ASN A 312 -49.19 -47.24 -44.42
N GLN A 313 -48.48 -48.07 -43.65
CA GLN A 313 -48.48 -49.53 -43.84
C GLN A 313 -49.86 -50.16 -43.59
N THR A 314 -50.58 -49.71 -42.56
CA THR A 314 -51.94 -50.21 -42.26
C THR A 314 -52.98 -49.70 -43.24
N ALA A 315 -52.87 -48.44 -43.68
CA ALA A 315 -53.70 -47.87 -44.73
C ALA A 315 -53.47 -48.55 -46.09
N ASP A 316 -52.22 -48.82 -46.47
CA ASP A 316 -51.88 -49.60 -47.68
C ASP A 316 -52.44 -51.02 -47.63
N ALA A 317 -52.40 -51.68 -46.46
CA ALA A 317 -52.97 -53.00 -46.27
C ALA A 317 -54.51 -52.97 -46.42
N GLN A 318 -55.20 -52.04 -45.75
CA GLN A 318 -56.65 -51.85 -45.86
C GLN A 318 -57.08 -51.50 -47.29
N ALA A 319 -56.35 -50.59 -47.96
CA ALA A 319 -56.61 -50.22 -49.34
C ALA A 319 -56.45 -51.42 -50.29
N ARG A 320 -55.43 -52.28 -50.07
CA ARG A 320 -55.27 -53.53 -50.83
C ARG A 320 -56.41 -54.50 -50.56
N GLU A 321 -56.83 -54.70 -49.31
CA GLU A 321 -58.00 -55.53 -48.99
C GLU A 321 -59.28 -55.02 -49.68
N GLU A 322 -59.54 -53.73 -49.67
CA GLU A 322 -60.69 -53.15 -50.39
C GLU A 322 -60.58 -53.34 -51.90
N ILE A 323 -59.39 -53.15 -52.49
CA ILE A 323 -59.15 -53.38 -53.91
C ILE A 323 -59.37 -54.86 -54.24
N HIS A 324 -58.92 -55.80 -53.40
CA HIS A 324 -59.14 -57.22 -53.58
C HIS A 324 -60.63 -57.59 -53.49
N ARG A 325 -61.38 -57.08 -52.48
CA ARG A 325 -62.84 -57.30 -52.39
C ARG A 325 -63.58 -56.77 -53.61
N LYS A 326 -63.27 -55.54 -54.04
CA LYS A 326 -63.85 -54.94 -55.27
C LYS A 326 -63.46 -55.72 -56.53
N ALA A 327 -62.24 -56.27 -56.60
CA ALA A 327 -61.80 -57.11 -57.70
C ALA A 327 -62.52 -58.47 -57.71
N GLU A 328 -62.75 -59.09 -56.54
CA GLU A 328 -63.54 -60.31 -56.41
C GLU A 328 -65.00 -60.08 -56.79
N GLU A 329 -65.62 -58.99 -56.33
CA GLU A 329 -66.97 -58.56 -56.75
C GLU A 329 -67.07 -58.39 -58.27
N LEU A 330 -66.13 -57.65 -58.88
CA LEU A 330 -66.05 -57.47 -60.34
C LEU A 330 -65.78 -58.77 -61.09
N ASN A 331 -64.98 -59.68 -60.53
CA ASN A 331 -64.70 -60.98 -61.12
C ASN A 331 -65.94 -61.88 -61.08
N ASN A 332 -66.68 -61.87 -59.97
CA ASN A 332 -67.95 -62.58 -59.83
C ASN A 332 -69.03 -62.04 -60.78
N ILE A 333 -69.10 -60.71 -60.95
CA ILE A 333 -69.95 -60.08 -61.97
C ILE A 333 -69.50 -60.51 -63.38
N THR A 334 -68.19 -60.51 -63.66
CA THR A 334 -67.65 -60.96 -64.95
C THR A 334 -68.03 -62.41 -65.25
N TYR A 335 -67.84 -63.32 -64.29
CA TYR A 335 -68.24 -64.73 -64.43
C TYR A 335 -69.75 -64.90 -64.60
N ALA A 336 -70.59 -64.17 -63.85
CA ALA A 336 -72.04 -64.23 -64.02
C ALA A 336 -72.51 -63.73 -65.40
N ILE A 337 -71.82 -62.72 -65.97
CA ILE A 337 -72.07 -62.28 -67.35
C ILE A 337 -71.51 -63.32 -68.35
N GLU A 338 -70.41 -64.02 -68.05
CA GLU A 338 -69.87 -65.09 -68.90
C GLU A 338 -70.75 -66.34 -68.95
N GLU A 339 -71.29 -66.79 -67.82
CA GLU A 339 -72.19 -67.94 -67.73
C GLU A 339 -73.52 -67.72 -68.47
N THR A 340 -73.89 -66.46 -68.74
CA THR A 340 -75.17 -66.10 -69.40
C THR A 340 -75.04 -65.72 -70.89
N ARG A 341 -73.84 -65.86 -71.50
CA ARG A 341 -73.54 -65.34 -72.85
C ARG A 341 -73.88 -66.26 -74.03
N ASN A 342 -74.21 -65.61 -75.15
CA ASN A 342 -74.21 -66.18 -76.50
C ASN A 342 -73.02 -65.66 -77.34
N SER A 343 -72.56 -66.44 -78.33
CA SER A 343 -71.37 -66.13 -79.16
C SER A 343 -71.37 -64.75 -79.85
N GLN A 344 -72.56 -64.21 -80.16
CA GLN A 344 -72.69 -62.89 -80.81
C GLN A 344 -72.38 -61.73 -79.85
N GLN A 345 -72.71 -61.87 -78.56
CA GLN A 345 -72.46 -60.83 -77.56
C GLN A 345 -70.97 -60.72 -77.19
N SER A 346 -70.22 -61.82 -77.30
CA SER A 346 -68.75 -61.78 -77.18
C SER A 346 -68.08 -60.98 -78.29
N GLU A 347 -68.59 -61.03 -79.52
CA GLU A 347 -68.02 -60.25 -80.64
C GLU A 347 -68.26 -58.74 -80.48
N GLU A 348 -69.47 -58.36 -80.05
CA GLU A 348 -69.82 -56.96 -79.75
C GLU A 348 -68.99 -56.39 -78.59
N ILE A 349 -68.80 -57.17 -77.51
CA ILE A 349 -67.94 -56.77 -76.38
C ILE A 349 -66.48 -56.64 -76.82
N VAL A 350 -65.96 -57.53 -77.69
CA VAL A 350 -64.59 -57.41 -78.22
C VAL A 350 -64.45 -56.14 -79.07
N ALA A 351 -65.44 -55.80 -79.90
CA ALA A 351 -65.45 -54.55 -80.66
C ALA A 351 -65.45 -53.31 -79.74
N GLU A 352 -66.28 -53.31 -78.69
CA GLU A 352 -66.25 -52.26 -77.65
C GLU A 352 -64.89 -52.21 -76.93
N LEU A 353 -64.27 -53.34 -76.59
CA LEU A 353 -62.98 -53.38 -75.89
C LEU A 353 -61.86 -52.80 -76.77
N VAL A 354 -61.87 -53.14 -78.07
CA VAL A 354 -60.94 -52.59 -79.06
C VAL A 354 -61.11 -51.08 -79.18
N TYR A 355 -62.35 -50.60 -79.30
CA TYR A 355 -62.63 -49.18 -79.51
C TYR A 355 -62.42 -48.32 -78.25
N ARG A 356 -62.84 -48.80 -77.06
CA ARG A 356 -62.79 -48.04 -75.79
C ARG A 356 -61.47 -48.17 -75.04
N PHE A 357 -60.78 -49.31 -75.10
CA PHE A 357 -59.55 -49.53 -74.34
C PHE A 357 -58.29 -49.60 -75.21
N LEU A 358 -58.25 -50.46 -76.23
CA LEU A 358 -57.02 -50.67 -77.02
C LEU A 358 -56.62 -49.44 -77.84
N ILE A 359 -57.54 -48.87 -78.65
CA ILE A 359 -57.21 -47.70 -79.48
C ILE A 359 -56.76 -46.51 -78.61
N PRO A 360 -57.47 -46.11 -77.52
CA PRO A 360 -57.05 -45.01 -76.68
C PRO A 360 -55.76 -45.27 -75.89
N GLU A 361 -55.48 -46.48 -75.40
CA GLU A 361 -54.20 -46.76 -74.73
C GLU A 361 -53.02 -46.82 -75.70
N VAL A 362 -53.22 -47.29 -76.94
CA VAL A 362 -52.20 -47.18 -78.00
C VAL A 362 -51.94 -45.71 -78.35
N GLN A 363 -52.96 -44.84 -78.38
CA GLN A 363 -52.78 -43.41 -78.55
C GLN A 363 -52.06 -42.76 -77.35
N LYS A 364 -52.44 -43.08 -76.11
CA LYS A 364 -51.75 -42.58 -74.90
C LYS A 364 -50.30 -43.05 -74.82
N SER A 365 -49.99 -44.30 -75.18
CA SER A 365 -48.62 -44.81 -75.21
C SER A 365 -47.80 -44.12 -76.30
N ALA A 366 -48.34 -43.94 -77.51
CA ALA A 366 -47.71 -43.16 -78.57
C ALA A 366 -47.45 -41.70 -78.17
N VAL A 367 -48.37 -41.04 -77.44
CA VAL A 367 -48.14 -39.70 -76.88
C VAL A 367 -47.05 -39.71 -75.80
N LYS A 368 -47.08 -40.68 -74.87
CA LYS A 368 -46.01 -40.86 -73.85
C LYS A 368 -44.64 -41.09 -74.50
N GLU A 369 -44.58 -41.83 -75.61
CA GLU A 369 -43.34 -42.03 -76.37
C GLU A 369 -42.87 -40.76 -77.10
N ARG A 370 -43.78 -40.00 -77.75
CA ARG A 370 -43.45 -38.70 -78.35
C ARG A 370 -42.89 -37.72 -77.29
N VAL A 371 -43.48 -37.70 -76.09
CA VAL A 371 -42.99 -36.89 -74.95
C VAL A 371 -41.63 -37.41 -74.46
N ARG A 372 -41.43 -38.72 -74.30
CA ARG A 372 -40.12 -39.30 -73.96
C ARG A 372 -39.06 -38.97 -75.01
N GLN A 373 -39.41 -38.96 -76.30
CA GLN A 373 -38.49 -38.61 -77.39
C GLN A 373 -38.14 -37.11 -77.37
N SER A 374 -39.10 -36.21 -77.09
CA SER A 374 -38.78 -34.78 -76.94
C SER A 374 -37.92 -34.53 -75.70
N GLN A 375 -38.27 -35.12 -74.56
CA GLN A 375 -37.45 -35.09 -73.34
C GLN A 375 -36.05 -35.67 -73.57
N LYS A 376 -35.91 -36.73 -74.37
CA LYS A 376 -34.60 -37.31 -74.73
C LYS A 376 -33.73 -36.32 -75.53
N ARG A 377 -34.31 -35.51 -76.42
CA ARG A 377 -33.58 -34.41 -77.11
C ARG A 377 -33.11 -33.35 -76.11
N HIS A 378 -33.99 -32.92 -75.19
CA HIS A 378 -33.62 -31.94 -74.16
C HIS A 378 -32.57 -32.50 -73.18
N LEU A 379 -32.64 -33.77 -72.80
CA LEU A 379 -31.64 -34.46 -71.98
C LEU A 379 -30.31 -34.66 -72.73
N GLN A 380 -30.33 -34.89 -74.04
CA GLN A 380 -29.12 -34.94 -74.86
C GLN A 380 -28.44 -33.56 -74.95
N ALA A 381 -29.22 -32.48 -75.13
CA ALA A 381 -28.71 -31.10 -75.10
C ALA A 381 -28.15 -30.73 -73.72
N ALA A 382 -28.85 -31.07 -72.64
CA ALA A 382 -28.36 -30.87 -71.27
C ALA A 382 -27.06 -31.67 -71.02
N ARG A 383 -26.99 -32.91 -71.49
CA ARG A 383 -25.77 -33.73 -71.41
C ARG A 383 -24.61 -33.16 -72.22
N SER A 384 -24.84 -32.64 -73.44
CA SER A 384 -23.78 -32.01 -74.23
C SER A 384 -23.27 -30.70 -73.60
N VAL A 385 -24.14 -29.94 -72.93
CA VAL A 385 -23.75 -28.75 -72.15
C VAL A 385 -22.93 -29.15 -70.92
N ILE A 386 -23.31 -30.21 -70.20
CA ILE A 386 -22.58 -30.68 -69.00
C ILE A 386 -21.25 -31.36 -69.36
N SER A 387 -21.16 -32.06 -70.51
CA SER A 387 -19.91 -32.65 -71.00
C SER A 387 -19.02 -31.67 -71.79
N GLY A 388 -19.49 -30.45 -72.06
CA GLY A 388 -18.73 -29.41 -72.71
C GLY A 388 -17.80 -28.69 -71.73
N SER A 389 -16.50 -29.00 -71.79
CA SER A 389 -15.47 -28.24 -71.06
C SER A 389 -15.52 -26.75 -71.41
N PRO A 390 -15.40 -25.81 -70.44
CA PRO A 390 -15.67 -24.39 -70.63
C PRO A 390 -14.52 -23.66 -71.38
N GLY A 391 -14.35 -23.98 -72.67
CA GLY A 391 -13.24 -23.44 -73.47
C GLY A 391 -13.38 -23.53 -74.99
N SER A 392 -14.51 -23.96 -75.56
CA SER A 392 -14.69 -23.95 -77.02
C SER A 392 -16.11 -23.65 -77.49
N SER A 393 -16.25 -22.46 -78.06
CA SER A 393 -17.00 -22.13 -79.29
C SER A 393 -18.53 -22.28 -79.35
N ALA A 394 -19.15 -21.24 -79.91
CA ALA A 394 -20.52 -21.17 -80.45
C ALA A 394 -21.69 -21.32 -79.45
N VAL A 395 -22.13 -20.19 -78.91
CA VAL A 395 -23.49 -20.03 -78.38
C VAL A 395 -24.48 -20.09 -79.55
N SER A 396 -25.08 -21.25 -79.80
CA SER A 396 -26.35 -21.33 -80.51
C SER A 396 -27.48 -21.07 -79.52
N GLN A 397 -28.14 -19.91 -79.61
CA GLN A 397 -29.40 -19.69 -78.88
C GLN A 397 -30.43 -20.76 -79.28
N PRO A 398 -31.22 -21.32 -78.35
CA PRO A 398 -32.37 -22.13 -78.73
C PRO A 398 -33.39 -21.26 -79.48
N PRO A 399 -34.06 -21.78 -80.54
CA PRO A 399 -35.03 -21.00 -81.29
C PRO A 399 -36.23 -20.61 -80.41
N PHE A 400 -36.72 -19.39 -80.63
CA PHE A 400 -37.87 -18.84 -79.92
C PHE A 400 -39.17 -19.63 -80.22
N PRO A 401 -40.16 -19.63 -79.31
CA PRO A 401 -41.37 -20.44 -79.46
C PRO A 401 -42.26 -20.10 -80.67
N SER A 402 -41.98 -19.00 -81.40
CA SER A 402 -42.69 -18.59 -82.61
C SER A 402 -42.61 -19.61 -83.76
N ASP A 403 -41.44 -20.23 -83.95
CA ASP A 403 -41.19 -21.10 -85.12
C ASP A 403 -41.94 -22.44 -85.02
N ARG A 404 -42.42 -22.77 -83.82
CA ARG A 404 -43.27 -23.94 -83.60
C ARG A 404 -44.71 -23.71 -84.08
N ALA A 405 -45.21 -22.48 -83.95
CA ALA A 405 -46.58 -22.12 -84.37
C ALA A 405 -46.74 -22.15 -85.90
N SER A 406 -45.76 -21.62 -86.64
CA SER A 406 -45.77 -21.65 -88.12
C SER A 406 -45.72 -23.09 -88.67
N SER A 407 -45.00 -24.00 -88.02
CA SER A 407 -45.01 -25.43 -88.39
C SER A 407 -46.34 -26.14 -88.09
N ALA A 408 -47.11 -25.69 -87.09
CA ALA A 408 -48.44 -26.25 -86.79
C ALA A 408 -49.48 -25.80 -87.84
N VAL A 409 -49.48 -24.50 -88.17
CA VAL A 409 -50.41 -23.92 -89.17
C VAL A 409 -50.25 -24.55 -90.55
N LEU A 410 -49.03 -24.87 -90.99
CA LEU A 410 -48.82 -25.56 -92.27
C LEU A 410 -49.38 -27.00 -92.31
N ASN A 411 -49.46 -27.67 -91.16
CA ASN A 411 -50.05 -29.02 -91.08
C ASN A 411 -51.59 -28.97 -90.99
N ASP A 412 -52.17 -27.93 -90.37
CA ASP A 412 -53.62 -27.69 -90.38
C ASP A 412 -54.14 -27.27 -91.77
N ILE A 413 -53.35 -26.54 -92.57
CA ILE A 413 -53.72 -26.18 -93.94
C ILE A 413 -53.78 -27.42 -94.86
N LEU A 414 -53.02 -28.47 -94.56
CA LEU A 414 -53.03 -29.74 -95.30
C LEU A 414 -54.21 -30.66 -94.91
N SER A 415 -54.82 -30.50 -93.73
CA SER A 415 -55.99 -31.29 -93.31
C SER A 415 -57.33 -30.67 -93.73
N GLN A 416 -57.38 -29.37 -94.01
CA GLN A 416 -58.62 -28.63 -94.32
C GLN A 416 -59.05 -28.65 -95.80
N VAL A 417 -58.37 -29.42 -96.66
CA VAL A 417 -58.68 -29.50 -98.11
C VAL A 417 -59.68 -30.61 -98.45
N GLU A 418 -59.94 -31.58 -97.55
CA GLU A 418 -60.69 -32.80 -97.88
C GLU A 418 -62.19 -32.78 -97.51
N GLU A 419 -62.69 -31.78 -96.77
CA GLU A 419 -64.13 -31.68 -96.45
C GLU A 419 -64.68 -30.25 -96.45
N ALA A 420 -65.43 -29.90 -97.51
CA ALA A 420 -66.24 -28.68 -97.55
C ALA A 420 -67.45 -28.84 -98.49
N VAL A 421 -68.67 -28.68 -97.96
CA VAL A 421 -69.83 -27.91 -98.52
C VAL A 421 -71.10 -28.19 -97.67
N PRO A 422 -72.01 -27.20 -97.44
CA PRO A 422 -72.61 -27.00 -96.11
C PRO A 422 -74.14 -26.77 -96.11
N ARG A 423 -74.70 -26.36 -94.94
CA ARG A 423 -75.91 -25.50 -94.65
C ARG A 423 -76.36 -25.79 -93.19
N THR A 424 -76.90 -24.91 -92.32
CA THR A 424 -77.29 -23.47 -92.26
C THR A 424 -77.54 -23.15 -90.76
N VAL A 425 -77.07 -22.05 -90.11
CA VAL A 425 -77.52 -20.62 -90.16
C VAL A 425 -78.93 -20.40 -89.55
N THR A 426 -79.19 -19.62 -88.47
CA THR A 426 -78.29 -18.80 -87.60
C THR A 426 -78.64 -18.70 -86.07
N PRO A 427 -79.29 -17.66 -85.46
CA PRO A 427 -78.61 -16.96 -84.33
C PRO A 427 -79.42 -16.61 -83.05
N ARG A 428 -78.72 -16.25 -81.96
CA ARG A 428 -79.03 -15.06 -81.10
C ARG A 428 -77.96 -14.74 -80.02
N ASP A 429 -77.43 -13.52 -80.08
CA ASP A 429 -76.81 -12.73 -78.98
C ASP A 429 -77.91 -11.95 -78.18
N PRO A 430 -77.64 -11.04 -77.20
CA PRO A 430 -76.38 -10.63 -76.52
C PRO A 430 -76.42 -10.44 -74.97
N GLY A 431 -75.23 -10.42 -74.34
CA GLY A 431 -74.83 -9.43 -73.29
C GLY A 431 -75.35 -9.56 -71.84
N PRO A 432 -75.12 -8.54 -70.97
CA PRO A 432 -73.79 -7.96 -70.63
C PRO A 432 -73.64 -7.51 -69.14
N THR A 433 -72.51 -6.84 -68.79
CA THR A 433 -72.30 -5.92 -67.62
C THR A 433 -72.29 -6.51 -66.18
N GLN A 434 -71.70 -5.94 -65.11
CA GLN A 434 -70.68 -4.86 -64.87
C GLN A 434 -70.20 -4.90 -63.39
N ASN A 435 -69.02 -4.30 -63.09
CA ASN A 435 -68.68 -3.54 -61.84
C ASN A 435 -68.69 -4.31 -60.46
N SER A 436 -68.06 -3.86 -59.34
CA SER A 436 -67.11 -2.76 -59.03
C SER A 436 -66.49 -2.90 -57.62
N LEU A 437 -65.28 -2.34 -57.43
CA LEU A 437 -64.75 -1.60 -56.25
C LEU A 437 -65.01 -2.07 -54.80
N THR A 438 -63.91 -2.26 -54.04
CA THR A 438 -63.67 -1.86 -52.62
C THR A 438 -62.18 -2.12 -52.29
N SER A 439 -61.32 -1.11 -52.16
CA SER A 439 -61.03 -0.23 -50.99
C SER A 439 -60.06 -0.83 -49.94
N ASP A 440 -58.89 -0.21 -49.77
CA ASP A 440 -57.91 -0.46 -48.69
C ASP A 440 -58.50 -0.22 -47.27
N PRO A 441 -57.77 -0.59 -46.20
CA PRO A 441 -57.10 0.51 -45.48
C PRO A 441 -55.73 0.20 -44.82
N THR A 442 -54.89 1.25 -44.81
CA THR A 442 -53.95 1.71 -43.75
C THR A 442 -52.94 0.75 -43.10
N ALA A 443 -51.66 1.16 -43.16
CA ALA A 443 -50.60 0.71 -42.27
C ALA A 443 -50.34 1.73 -41.15
N ASP A 444 -50.11 1.25 -39.91
CA ASP A 444 -49.72 2.06 -38.76
C ASP A 444 -48.23 1.85 -38.40
N THR A 445 -47.52 2.95 -38.13
CA THR A 445 -46.19 2.97 -37.51
C THR A 445 -46.15 4.00 -36.37
N PRO A 446 -45.80 3.60 -35.13
CA PRO A 446 -45.53 4.56 -34.06
C PRO A 446 -44.04 4.92 -34.01
N ASN A 447 -43.75 6.23 -34.04
CA ASN A 447 -42.40 6.79 -33.97
C ASN A 447 -42.01 7.05 -32.50
N GLY A 448 -40.88 6.51 -32.05
CA GLY A 448 -40.45 6.55 -30.65
C GLY A 448 -39.55 7.74 -30.30
N ASN A 449 -40.11 8.80 -29.73
CA ASN A 449 -39.35 9.93 -29.18
C ASN A 449 -38.92 9.68 -27.72
N GLY A 450 -37.63 9.43 -27.48
CA GLY A 450 -37.00 9.39 -26.14
C GLY A 450 -36.18 10.65 -25.87
N LYS A 451 -36.38 11.30 -24.72
CA LYS A 451 -35.79 12.62 -24.38
C LYS A 451 -34.43 12.52 -23.68
N HIS A 452 -33.63 13.57 -23.84
CA HIS A 452 -32.49 13.91 -22.98
C HIS A 452 -32.92 14.82 -21.80
N ALA A 453 -32.10 14.81 -20.74
CA ALA A 453 -32.10 15.73 -19.57
C ALA A 453 -33.32 15.60 -18.60
N ASP A 454 -33.16 15.68 -17.28
CA ASP A 454 -31.97 15.94 -16.41
C ASP A 454 -31.77 14.82 -15.37
#